data_AF-A0A3E0DP45-F1
#
_entry.id   AF-A0A3E0DP45-F1
#
_cell.length_a   1.000
_cell.length_b   1.000
_cell.length_c   1.000
_cell.angle_alpha   90.00
_cell.angle_beta   90.00
_cell.angle_gamma   90.00
#
_symmetry.space_group_name_H-M   'P 1'
#
loop_
_entity.id
_entity.type
_entity.pdbx_description
1 polymer ?
#
loop_
_entity_poly.entity_id
_entity_poly.type
_entity_poly.pdbx_seq_one_letter_code
_entity_poly.pdbx_strand_id
1 'polypeptide(L)'
;MLALCLFTFPAISQKNKKNTDLSPKSTYDTSLYNAMEFRLVGPFRGGRATAIAGVVQDPSTYYMGATAGVWKTTDAGESWKNISDGFFNTASVGAITVSESDPNVIYVGMGEAPVRGVMTSHGDGVYKSTDAGKT
;
A
#
# COMPACT_ATOMS: atom_id res chain seq x y z
N MET A 1 -49.63 6.75 49.73
CA MET A 1 -48.46 5.98 50.19
C MET A 1 -47.94 5.19 49.00
N LEU A 2 -47.02 5.76 48.22
CA LEU A 2 -46.38 5.10 47.09
C LEU A 2 -44.88 5.44 47.16
N ALA A 3 -44.10 4.50 47.72
CA ALA A 3 -42.65 4.62 47.83
C ALA A 3 -42.02 3.95 46.61
N LEU A 4 -41.36 4.75 45.76
CA LEU A 4 -40.65 4.30 44.57
C LEU A 4 -39.21 3.93 44.98
N CYS A 5 -38.94 2.63 45.10
CA CYS A 5 -37.60 2.11 45.41
C CYS A 5 -36.72 2.09 44.14
N LEU A 6 -35.72 2.98 44.09
CA LEU A 6 -34.64 2.95 43.10
C LEU A 6 -33.57 1.93 43.52
N PHE A 7 -33.47 0.81 42.81
CA PHE A 7 -32.36 -0.13 42.96
C PHE A 7 -31.16 0.33 42.13
N THR A 8 -30.11 0.80 42.79
CA THR A 8 -28.80 1.05 42.16
C THR A 8 -28.01 -0.26 42.09
N PHE A 9 -27.80 -0.78 40.87
CA PHE A 9 -26.84 -1.87 40.64
C PHE A 9 -25.41 -1.30 40.66
N PRO A 10 -24.48 -1.85 41.46
CA PRO A 10 -23.07 -1.49 41.34
C PRO A 10 -22.53 -2.07 40.03
N ALA A 11 -22.01 -1.20 39.16
CA ALA A 11 -21.29 -1.62 37.97
C ALA A 11 -19.97 -2.29 38.41
N ILE A 12 -19.93 -3.63 38.35
CA ILE A 12 -18.68 -4.37 38.50
C ILE A 12 -17.87 -4.14 37.22
N SER A 13 -16.90 -3.23 37.29
CA SER A 13 -15.91 -3.04 36.23
C SER A 13 -15.00 -4.27 36.19
N GLN A 14 -15.11 -5.04 35.11
CA GLN A 14 -14.24 -6.18 34.84
C GLN A 14 -12.84 -5.64 34.53
N LYS A 15 -11.91 -5.72 35.49
CA LYS A 15 -10.50 -5.41 35.24
C LYS A 15 -10.01 -6.33 34.13
N ASN A 16 -9.69 -5.75 32.97
CA ASN A 16 -9.05 -6.45 31.87
C ASN A 16 -7.76 -7.10 32.38
N LYS A 17 -7.78 -8.43 32.59
CA LYS A 17 -6.56 -9.19 32.83
C LYS A 17 -5.71 -9.02 31.57
N LYS A 18 -4.62 -8.26 31.68
CA LYS A 18 -3.56 -8.31 30.69
C LYS A 18 -3.10 -9.77 30.63
N ASN A 19 -3.47 -10.48 29.57
CA ASN A 19 -2.88 -11.76 29.27
C ASN A 19 -1.41 -11.50 28.97
N THR A 20 -0.56 -11.67 29.99
CA THR A 20 0.88 -11.77 29.80
C THR A 20 1.11 -13.06 29.04
N ASP A 21 1.37 -12.94 27.73
CA ASP A 21 1.84 -14.05 26.92
C ASP A 21 3.17 -14.53 27.50
N LEU A 22 3.14 -15.71 28.13
CA LEU A 22 4.30 -16.36 28.76
C LEU A 22 5.02 -17.31 27.79
N SER A 23 4.72 -17.24 26.49
CA SER A 23 5.46 -18.03 25.50
C SER A 23 6.94 -17.63 25.50
N PRO A 24 7.87 -18.59 25.55
CA PRO A 24 9.29 -18.29 25.44
C PRO A 24 9.54 -17.67 24.06
N LYS A 25 9.76 -16.36 24.04
CA LYS A 25 10.11 -15.62 22.83
C LYS A 25 11.52 -16.04 22.43
N SER A 26 11.63 -17.01 21.54
CA SER A 26 12.91 -17.41 20.98
C SER A 26 13.58 -16.20 20.34
N THR A 27 14.79 -15.90 20.82
CA THR A 27 15.62 -14.82 20.28
C THR A 27 16.46 -15.44 19.18
N TYR A 28 16.11 -15.16 17.93
CA TYR A 28 16.87 -15.58 16.76
C TYR A 28 17.86 -14.48 16.38
N ASP A 29 19.07 -14.87 15.96
CA ASP A 29 20.03 -13.93 15.39
C ASP A 29 19.52 -13.45 14.02
N THR A 30 19.25 -12.15 13.89
CA THR A 30 18.77 -11.55 12.65
C THR A 30 19.83 -11.55 11.55
N SER A 31 21.11 -11.71 11.89
CA SER A 31 22.21 -11.77 10.93
C SER A 31 22.04 -12.90 9.90
N LEU A 32 21.38 -13.99 10.30
CA LEU A 32 21.10 -15.15 9.45
C LEU A 32 20.14 -14.82 8.30
N TYR A 33 19.36 -13.74 8.40
CA TYR A 33 18.37 -13.35 7.40
C TYR A 33 18.86 -12.24 6.48
N ASN A 34 20.06 -11.69 6.69
CA ASN A 34 20.56 -10.58 5.89
C ASN A 34 20.75 -10.92 4.40
N ALA A 35 20.96 -12.20 4.09
CA ALA A 35 21.06 -12.69 2.71
C ALA A 35 19.70 -13.10 2.09
N MET A 36 18.60 -12.92 2.82
CA MET A 36 17.27 -13.27 2.32
C MET A 36 16.72 -12.15 1.46
N GLU A 37 16.42 -12.47 0.20
CA GLU A 37 15.82 -11.54 -0.74
C GLU A 37 14.39 -11.95 -1.09
N PHE A 38 13.49 -10.97 -1.15
CA PHE A 38 12.17 -11.18 -1.71
C PHE A 38 12.29 -11.39 -3.22
N ARG A 39 11.65 -12.43 -3.73
CA ARG A 39 11.53 -12.67 -5.16
C ARG A 39 10.06 -12.81 -5.55
N LEU A 40 9.73 -12.29 -6.73
CA LEU A 40 8.42 -12.50 -7.32
C LEU A 40 8.29 -13.96 -7.78
N VAL A 41 7.28 -14.67 -7.27
CA VAL A 41 7.01 -16.10 -7.61
C VAL A 41 6.04 -16.23 -8.79
N GLY A 42 5.38 -15.13 -9.17
CA GLY A 42 4.41 -15.07 -10.24
C GLY A 42 2.96 -15.11 -9.73
N PRO A 43 1.97 -14.92 -10.63
CA PRO A 43 2.12 -14.71 -12.08
C PRO A 43 2.83 -13.38 -12.42
N PHE A 44 3.71 -13.40 -13.42
CA PHE A 44 4.49 -12.22 -13.87
C PHE A 44 3.64 -11.13 -14.54
N ARG A 45 2.37 -11.46 -14.83
CA ARG A 45 1.36 -10.60 -15.43
C ARG A 45 0.04 -10.91 -14.74
N GLY A 46 -0.46 -9.99 -13.95
CA GLY A 46 -1.72 -10.18 -13.25
C GLY A 46 -1.92 -9.17 -12.13
N GLY A 47 -3.15 -9.12 -11.64
CA GLY A 47 -3.59 -8.13 -10.65
C GLY A 47 -4.47 -7.04 -11.25
N ARG A 48 -4.91 -6.13 -10.41
CA ARG A 48 -5.82 -5.05 -10.79
C ARG A 48 -5.03 -3.78 -11.06
N ALA A 49 -5.04 -3.34 -12.32
CA ALA A 49 -4.61 -2.01 -12.73
C ALA A 49 -5.77 -1.03 -12.54
N THR A 50 -5.52 0.08 -11.87
CA THR A 50 -6.49 1.14 -11.57
C THR A 50 -6.14 2.45 -12.25
N ALA A 51 -4.87 2.66 -12.57
CA ALA A 51 -4.39 3.85 -13.26
C ALA A 51 -3.31 3.48 -14.28
N ILE A 52 -3.20 4.27 -15.35
CA ILE A 52 -2.20 4.09 -16.40
C ILE A 52 -1.72 5.46 -16.88
N ALA A 53 -0.43 5.58 -17.16
CA ALA A 53 0.15 6.74 -17.82
C ALA A 53 1.24 6.30 -18.81
N GLY A 54 1.26 6.92 -19.99
CA GLY A 54 2.30 6.72 -21.00
C GLY A 54 3.23 7.92 -21.09
N VAL A 55 4.41 7.71 -21.65
CA VAL A 55 5.34 8.79 -21.99
C VAL A 55 5.10 9.20 -23.45
N VAL A 56 4.73 10.45 -23.70
CA VAL A 56 4.38 10.93 -25.05
C VAL A 56 5.56 10.80 -26.01
N GLN A 57 6.78 11.05 -25.53
CA GLN A 57 8.00 11.00 -26.34
C GLN A 57 8.57 9.59 -26.51
N ASP A 58 8.07 8.61 -25.75
CA ASP A 58 8.58 7.23 -25.76
C ASP A 58 7.43 6.21 -25.70
N PRO A 59 7.00 5.71 -26.88
CA PRO A 59 5.92 4.72 -26.97
C PRO A 59 6.22 3.39 -26.31
N SER A 60 7.46 3.06 -25.90
CA SER A 60 7.74 1.81 -25.20
C SER A 60 7.64 1.93 -23.67
N THR A 61 7.52 3.15 -23.14
CA THR A 61 7.50 3.40 -21.70
C THR A 61 6.09 3.72 -21.19
N TYR A 62 5.64 2.89 -20.24
CA TYR A 62 4.36 3.06 -19.55
C TYR A 62 4.51 2.83 -18.05
N TYR A 63 3.59 3.45 -17.32
CA TYR A 63 3.42 3.27 -15.89
C TYR A 63 2.02 2.77 -15.58
N MET A 64 1.94 1.82 -14.67
CA MET A 64 0.70 1.23 -14.20
C MET A 64 0.60 1.43 -12.69
N GLY A 65 -0.47 2.09 -12.25
CA GLY A 65 -0.90 2.08 -10.86
C GLY A 65 -1.76 0.85 -10.59
N ALA A 66 -1.38 0.08 -9.57
CA ALA A 66 -2.10 -1.11 -9.15
C ALA A 66 -2.53 -1.00 -7.68
N THR A 67 -3.29 -1.99 -7.20
CA THR A 67 -3.52 -2.15 -5.75
C THR A 67 -2.37 -2.83 -5.00
N ALA A 68 -1.17 -2.69 -5.57
CA ALA A 68 0.09 -3.22 -5.08
C ALA A 68 1.24 -2.34 -5.64
N GLY A 69 1.09 -1.03 -5.55
CA GLY A 69 2.12 -0.06 -5.95
C GLY A 69 2.12 0.34 -7.42
N VAL A 70 3.22 0.97 -7.83
CA VAL A 70 3.46 1.46 -9.20
C VAL A 70 4.45 0.56 -9.91
N TRP A 71 4.11 0.23 -11.14
CA TRP A 71 4.89 -0.61 -12.02
C TRP A 71 5.25 0.15 -13.28
N LYS A 72 6.49 -0.04 -13.75
CA LYS A 72 7.03 0.59 -14.96
C LYS A 72 7.44 -0.47 -15.96
N THR A 73 7.13 -0.22 -17.23
CA THR A 73 7.68 -0.93 -18.38
C THR A 73 8.46 0.04 -19.25
N THR A 74 9.46 -0.47 -19.96
CA THR A 74 10.25 0.26 -20.99
C THR A 74 10.32 -0.54 -22.30
N ASP A 75 9.59 -1.65 -22.38
CA ASP A 75 9.58 -2.64 -23.45
C ASP A 75 8.15 -2.88 -23.96
N ALA A 76 7.35 -1.81 -24.02
CA ALA A 76 5.97 -1.82 -24.51
C ALA A 76 5.04 -2.79 -23.77
N GLY A 77 5.30 -3.04 -22.49
CA GLY A 77 4.51 -3.93 -21.63
C GLY A 77 4.94 -5.39 -21.72
N GLU A 78 6.08 -5.72 -22.33
CA GLU A 78 6.68 -7.06 -22.33
C GLU A 78 7.09 -7.50 -20.92
N SER A 79 7.64 -6.59 -20.11
CA SER A 79 7.97 -6.78 -18.72
C SER A 79 7.63 -5.56 -17.86
N TRP A 80 7.39 -5.81 -16.57
CA TRP A 80 7.02 -4.77 -15.61
C TRP A 80 7.91 -4.87 -14.37
N LYS A 81 8.41 -3.72 -13.90
CA LYS A 81 9.22 -3.59 -12.69
C LYS A 81 8.47 -2.75 -11.67
N ASN A 82 8.41 -3.20 -10.42
CA ASN A 82 7.92 -2.37 -9.32
C ASN A 82 8.93 -1.25 -9.06
N ILE A 83 8.42 -0.02 -8.93
CA ILE A 83 9.22 1.19 -8.67
C ILE A 83 8.78 1.95 -7.40
N SER A 84 7.88 1.36 -6.62
CA SER A 84 7.28 1.99 -5.44
C SER A 84 7.70 1.36 -4.11
N ASP A 85 8.22 0.14 -4.13
CA ASP A 85 8.61 -0.58 -2.92
C ASP A 85 9.68 0.20 -2.14
N GLY A 86 9.45 0.40 -0.85
CA GLY A 86 10.32 1.17 0.03
C GLY A 86 10.04 2.69 0.07
N PHE A 87 9.19 3.22 -0.81
CA PHE A 87 8.88 4.65 -0.87
C PHE A 87 7.48 5.00 -0.35
N PHE A 88 6.47 4.17 -0.62
CA PHE A 88 5.08 4.47 -0.28
C PHE A 88 4.65 3.83 1.04
N ASN A 89 3.84 4.54 1.83
CA ASN A 89 3.26 3.98 3.05
C ASN A 89 1.98 3.17 2.78
N THR A 90 1.37 3.36 1.61
CA THR A 90 0.15 2.63 1.19
C THR A 90 0.38 1.93 -0.15
N ALA A 91 -0.41 0.89 -0.42
CA ALA A 91 -0.22 0.06 -1.62
C ALA A 91 -1.22 0.37 -2.75
N SER A 92 -2.31 1.09 -2.46
CA SER A 92 -3.36 1.37 -3.44
C SER A 92 -3.05 2.64 -4.21
N VAL A 93 -2.84 2.51 -5.52
CA VAL A 93 -2.65 3.65 -6.42
C VAL A 93 -3.96 3.98 -7.11
N GLY A 94 -4.39 5.23 -7.03
CA GLY A 94 -5.65 5.71 -7.60
C GLY A 94 -5.46 6.53 -8.86
N ALA A 95 -4.31 7.20 -8.98
CA ALA A 95 -3.97 8.03 -10.12
C ALA A 95 -2.46 8.00 -10.38
N ILE A 96 -2.08 8.12 -11.65
CA ILE A 96 -0.70 8.32 -12.06
C ILE A 96 -0.68 9.23 -13.29
N THR A 97 0.31 10.13 -13.36
CA THR A 97 0.53 10.97 -14.52
C THR A 97 2.02 11.27 -14.71
N VAL A 98 2.41 11.48 -15.96
CA VAL A 98 3.77 11.85 -16.38
C VAL A 98 3.71 13.27 -16.92
N SER A 99 4.69 14.11 -16.58
CA SER A 99 4.78 15.45 -17.15
C SER A 99 5.14 15.37 -18.64
N GLU A 100 4.36 16.06 -19.48
CA GLU A 100 4.62 16.12 -20.93
C GLU A 100 5.90 16.89 -21.27
N SER A 101 6.27 17.89 -20.45
CA SER A 101 7.46 18.71 -20.67
C SER A 101 8.76 18.05 -20.18
N ASP A 102 8.66 17.18 -19.18
CA ASP A 102 9.79 16.42 -18.64
C ASP A 102 9.33 15.02 -18.18
N PRO A 103 9.57 13.98 -19.00
CA PRO A 103 9.19 12.60 -18.68
C PRO A 103 9.81 12.01 -17.41
N ASN A 104 10.82 12.68 -16.82
CA ASN A 104 11.37 12.26 -15.53
C ASN A 104 10.45 12.64 -14.37
N VAL A 105 9.57 13.62 -14.55
CA VAL A 105 8.66 14.06 -13.51
C VAL A 105 7.37 13.25 -13.58
N ILE A 106 7.13 12.46 -12.53
CA ILE A 106 5.90 11.68 -12.39
C ILE A 106 5.21 12.03 -11.06
N TYR A 107 3.88 12.02 -11.09
CA TYR A 107 3.04 12.19 -9.91
C TYR A 107 2.16 10.96 -9.71
N VAL A 108 2.05 10.50 -8.48
CA VAL A 108 1.28 9.31 -8.10
C VAL A 108 0.32 9.70 -6.99
N GLY A 109 -0.98 9.57 -7.25
CA GLY A 109 -2.03 9.76 -6.26
C GLY A 109 -2.38 8.44 -5.61
N MET A 110 -2.24 8.38 -4.28
CA MET A 110 -2.57 7.19 -3.50
C MET A 110 -4.05 7.16 -3.12
N GLY A 111 -4.53 5.95 -2.85
CA GLY A 111 -5.92 5.65 -2.55
C GLY A 111 -6.58 4.83 -3.65
N GLU A 112 -7.78 4.33 -3.36
CA GLU A 112 -8.55 3.55 -4.30
C GLU A 112 -9.64 4.42 -4.93
N ALA A 113 -9.65 4.53 -6.27
CA ALA A 113 -10.66 5.27 -7.00
C ALA A 113 -12.08 4.67 -6.87
N PRO A 114 -12.29 3.33 -7.01
CA PRO A 114 -13.60 2.73 -6.75
C PRO A 114 -13.86 2.51 -5.26
N VAL A 115 -14.90 3.15 -4.73
CA VAL A 115 -15.37 2.92 -3.35
C VAL A 115 -15.87 1.48 -3.22
N ARG A 116 -15.17 0.66 -2.44
CA ARG A 116 -15.63 -0.70 -2.10
C ARG A 116 -16.59 -0.60 -0.91
N GLY A 117 -17.75 -1.24 -1.00
CA GLY A 117 -18.76 -1.27 0.08
C GLY A 117 -18.30 -1.94 1.39
N VAL A 118 -17.10 -2.53 1.42
CA VAL A 118 -16.52 -3.18 2.61
C VAL A 118 -15.29 -2.46 3.17
N MET A 119 -14.41 -1.90 2.32
CA MET A 119 -13.24 -1.12 2.74
C MET A 119 -12.58 -0.46 1.52
N THR A 120 -12.48 0.88 1.52
CA THR A 120 -11.74 1.65 0.50
C THR A 120 -10.41 2.09 1.09
N SER A 121 -9.31 1.91 0.35
CA SER A 121 -8.02 2.45 0.76
C SER A 121 -8.05 3.98 0.60
N HIS A 122 -8.01 4.72 1.70
CA HIS A 122 -8.10 6.19 1.69
C HIS A 122 -6.88 6.88 1.06
N GLY A 123 -5.78 6.15 0.86
CA GLY A 123 -4.52 6.72 0.40
C GLY A 123 -3.89 7.61 1.47
N ASP A 124 -2.67 8.07 1.19
CA ASP A 124 -1.86 8.90 2.07
C ASP A 124 -1.35 10.18 1.36
N GLY A 125 -1.96 10.53 0.22
CA GLY A 125 -1.69 11.76 -0.51
C GLY A 125 -1.07 11.52 -1.88
N VAL A 126 -0.17 12.41 -2.28
CA VAL A 126 0.46 12.41 -3.61
C VAL A 126 1.98 12.34 -3.46
N TYR A 127 2.58 11.42 -4.19
CA TYR A 127 4.02 11.28 -4.33
C TYR A 127 4.49 11.92 -5.63
N LYS A 128 5.71 12.44 -5.61
CA LYS A 128 6.38 13.01 -6.78
C LYS A 128 7.75 12.37 -6.90
N SER A 129 8.08 11.97 -8.12
CA SER A 129 9.45 11.63 -8.50
C SER A 129 9.92 12.58 -9.58
N THR A 130 11.22 12.87 -9.60
CA THR A 130 11.89 13.71 -10.62
C THR A 130 12.94 12.93 -11.40
N ASP A 131 12.97 11.60 -11.27
CA ASP A 131 13.95 10.71 -11.90
C ASP A 131 13.29 9.47 -12.53
N ALA A 132 12.05 9.64 -13.00
CA ALA A 132 11.24 8.63 -13.65
C ALA A 132 10.92 7.42 -12.74
N GLY A 133 10.80 7.67 -11.43
CA GLY A 133 10.42 6.68 -10.42
C GLY A 133 11.58 5.89 -9.82
N LYS A 134 12.80 6.42 -9.80
CA LYS A 134 13.90 5.80 -9.04
C LYS A 134 13.86 6.23 -7.58
N THR A 135 13.40 7.45 -7.29
CA THR A 135 13.16 8.01 -5.95
C THR A 135 11.91 8.86 -5.90
#